data_AF-A0A838LN83-F1
#
_entry.id   AF-A0A838LN83-F1
#
_cell.length_a   1.000
_cell.length_b   1.000
_cell.length_c   1.000
_cell.angle_alpha   90.00
_cell.angle_beta   90.00
_cell.angle_gamma   90.00
#
_symmetry.space_group_name_H-M   'P 1'
#
loop_
_entity.id
_entity.type
_entity.pdbx_description
1 polymer ?
#
loop_
_entity_poly.entity_id
_entity_poly.type
_entity_poly.pdbx_seq_one_letter_code
_entity_poly.pdbx_strand_id
1 'polypeptide(L)'
;MTGKDRLRELLDAVLDEQHRSLDEMASGAHSSPYHFTRQLSAGAGEPPVAMRRRVMLERAAWQLSRGATVTDAAFAAGYESAEGFGRAFARAYGHPPSERADGDHWLPAPNGIHFHPPMSLWVHTGEHTMTQPLDLLVHHDLDDTRDLIDLAKQLTDGDYRRELSPGARVHSWEGEEASVAAVLTSLVFTKEVWLAAILGEDFPADRPDHVGALRRRHDDVAPRWLEMLRDMERRAAWDDRIVDALCEPPESFVLGSIVAHVLTYDAHRRLGVRAMLRELGVDADEGDPINWLRRRTEATA
;
A
#
# COMPACT_ATOMS: atom_id res chain seq x y z
N MET A 1 -34.90 15.15 -1.82
CA MET A 1 -34.08 15.38 -3.03
C MET A 1 -32.68 14.88 -2.74
N THR A 2 -32.32 13.79 -3.40
CA THR A 2 -31.07 13.02 -3.30
C THR A 2 -29.85 13.92 -3.50
N GLY A 3 -28.92 13.90 -2.54
CA GLY A 3 -27.69 14.69 -2.57
C GLY A 3 -26.88 14.37 -3.81
N LYS A 4 -26.62 15.39 -4.63
CA LYS A 4 -25.69 15.31 -5.77
C LYS A 4 -24.33 14.83 -5.26
N ASP A 5 -23.68 14.04 -6.09
CA ASP A 5 -22.34 13.49 -5.88
C ASP A 5 -21.34 14.62 -5.54
N ARG A 6 -21.07 14.80 -4.25
CA ARG A 6 -20.24 15.90 -3.74
C ARG A 6 -18.81 15.80 -4.26
N LEU A 7 -18.29 14.60 -4.47
CA LEU A 7 -16.95 14.40 -5.02
C LEU A 7 -16.88 14.88 -6.46
N ARG A 8 -17.91 14.57 -7.26
CA ARG A 8 -18.04 15.09 -8.63
C ARG A 8 -18.07 16.62 -8.66
N GLU A 9 -18.81 17.28 -7.76
CA GLU A 9 -18.83 18.76 -7.69
C GLU A 9 -17.44 19.36 -7.38
N LEU A 10 -16.69 18.70 -6.50
CA LEU A 10 -15.31 19.12 -6.17
C LEU A 10 -14.37 18.92 -7.37
N LEU A 11 -14.50 17.80 -8.09
CA LEU A 11 -13.72 17.52 -9.30
C LEU A 11 -14.05 18.50 -10.43
N ASP A 12 -15.34 18.77 -10.67
CA ASP A 12 -15.79 19.75 -11.67
C ASP A 12 -15.14 21.12 -11.39
N ALA A 13 -15.05 21.53 -10.12
CA ALA A 13 -14.40 22.78 -9.73
C ALA A 13 -12.87 22.78 -9.89
N VAL A 14 -12.17 21.66 -9.68
CA VAL A 14 -10.72 21.55 -9.91
C VAL A 14 -10.38 21.68 -11.40
N LEU A 15 -11.25 21.16 -12.25
CA LEU A 15 -11.00 20.97 -13.67
C LEU A 15 -11.54 22.10 -14.54
N ASP A 16 -12.36 22.99 -13.97
CA ASP A 16 -12.78 24.21 -14.65
C ASP A 16 -11.56 25.09 -14.99
N GLU A 17 -11.41 25.36 -16.28
CA GLU A 17 -10.31 26.15 -16.84
C GLU A 17 -10.34 27.61 -16.40
N GLN A 18 -11.50 28.11 -15.96
CA GLN A 18 -11.69 29.51 -15.55
C GLN A 18 -11.12 29.78 -14.16
N HIS A 19 -11.17 28.81 -13.25
CA HIS A 19 -10.50 28.94 -11.97
C HIS A 19 -9.00 29.00 -12.23
N ARG A 20 -8.19 29.78 -11.54
CA ARG A 20 -6.71 29.80 -11.67
C ARG A 20 -6.00 29.66 -10.32
N SER A 21 -6.75 29.73 -9.24
CA SER A 21 -6.30 29.65 -7.86
C SER A 21 -7.13 28.63 -7.06
N LEU A 22 -6.58 28.20 -5.92
CA LEU A 22 -7.30 27.34 -4.98
C LEU A 22 -8.59 28.00 -4.46
N ASP A 23 -8.56 29.31 -4.27
CA ASP A 23 -9.71 30.09 -3.77
C ASP A 23 -10.87 30.10 -4.78
N GLU A 24 -10.56 30.19 -6.08
CA GLU A 24 -11.55 30.12 -7.15
C GLU A 24 -12.12 28.70 -7.27
N MET A 25 -11.28 27.67 -7.21
CA MET A 25 -11.74 26.27 -7.20
C MET A 25 -12.67 26.00 -6.00
N ALA A 26 -12.28 26.44 -4.81
CA ALA A 26 -13.09 26.28 -3.61
C ALA A 26 -14.43 27.03 -3.71
N SER A 27 -14.41 28.26 -4.23
CA SER A 27 -15.60 29.08 -4.44
C SER A 27 -16.57 28.44 -5.45
N GLY A 28 -16.03 27.88 -6.54
CA GLY A 28 -16.82 27.17 -7.56
C GLY A 28 -17.55 25.93 -7.01
N ALA A 29 -17.03 25.31 -5.96
CA ALA A 29 -17.67 24.19 -5.25
C ALA A 29 -18.48 24.61 -4.01
N HIS A 30 -18.72 25.92 -3.82
CA HIS A 30 -19.39 26.50 -2.65
C HIS A 30 -18.75 26.06 -1.33
N SER A 31 -17.41 26.05 -1.27
CA SER A 31 -16.62 25.60 -0.13
C SER A 31 -15.54 26.62 0.26
N SER A 32 -15.08 26.58 1.51
CA SER A 32 -13.85 27.30 1.88
C SER A 32 -12.62 26.57 1.34
N PRO A 33 -11.48 27.25 1.10
CA PRO A 33 -10.24 26.62 0.62
C PRO A 33 -9.78 25.45 1.50
N TYR A 34 -9.91 25.60 2.82
CA TYR A 34 -9.59 24.56 3.79
C TYR A 34 -10.49 23.33 3.63
N HIS A 35 -11.80 23.52 3.63
CA HIS A 35 -12.75 22.41 3.49
C HIS A 35 -12.70 21.76 2.10
N PHE A 36 -12.48 22.55 1.06
CA PHE A 36 -12.32 22.07 -0.31
C PHE A 36 -11.10 21.15 -0.43
N THR A 37 -9.94 21.62 0.02
CA THR A 37 -8.70 20.82 0.01
C THR A 37 -8.87 19.54 0.81
N ARG A 38 -9.42 19.62 2.02
CA ARG A 38 -9.61 18.46 2.88
C ARG A 38 -10.58 17.44 2.28
N GLN A 39 -11.73 17.89 1.74
CA GLN A 39 -12.74 16.99 1.16
C GLN A 39 -12.26 16.36 -0.14
N LEU A 40 -11.62 17.13 -1.03
CA LEU A 40 -11.10 16.58 -2.29
C LEU A 40 -9.94 15.63 -2.03
N SER A 41 -8.96 15.98 -1.19
CA SER A 41 -7.85 15.08 -0.88
C SER A 41 -8.32 13.79 -0.22
N ALA A 42 -9.35 13.85 0.64
CA ALA A 42 -9.92 12.66 1.25
C ALA A 42 -10.73 11.80 0.26
N GLY A 43 -11.46 12.43 -0.67
CA GLY A 43 -12.30 11.72 -1.63
C GLY A 43 -11.59 11.24 -2.89
N ALA A 44 -10.53 11.95 -3.30
CA ALA A 44 -9.79 11.73 -4.54
C ALA A 44 -8.30 11.47 -4.32
N GLY A 45 -7.83 11.25 -3.08
CA GLY A 45 -6.44 10.83 -2.80
C GLY A 45 -5.32 11.78 -3.23
N GLU A 46 -5.64 12.97 -3.75
CA GLU A 46 -4.68 13.90 -4.35
C GLU A 46 -5.04 15.36 -4.00
N PRO A 47 -4.06 16.20 -3.62
CA PRO A 47 -4.32 17.62 -3.39
C PRO A 47 -4.85 18.34 -4.64
N PRO A 48 -5.80 19.28 -4.51
CA PRO A 48 -6.46 19.93 -5.64
C PRO A 48 -5.50 20.56 -6.66
N VAL A 49 -4.50 21.30 -6.16
CA VAL A 49 -3.52 21.98 -7.00
C VAL A 49 -2.58 20.99 -7.69
N ALA A 50 -2.26 19.88 -7.04
CA ALA A 50 -1.43 18.81 -7.62
C ALA A 50 -2.18 18.09 -8.73
N MET A 51 -3.43 17.68 -8.47
CA MET A 51 -4.32 17.06 -9.46
C MET A 51 -4.49 17.93 -10.69
N ARG A 52 -4.83 19.20 -10.49
CA ARG A 52 -5.00 20.13 -11.60
C ARG A 52 -3.73 20.24 -12.44
N ARG A 53 -2.57 20.40 -11.80
CA ARG A 53 -1.29 20.52 -12.50
C ARG A 53 -0.99 19.28 -13.33
N ARG A 54 -1.21 18.09 -12.78
CA ARG A 54 -1.01 16.81 -13.47
C ARG A 54 -1.93 16.69 -14.69
N VAL A 55 -3.23 16.87 -14.50
CA VAL A 55 -4.25 16.80 -15.58
C VAL A 55 -3.97 17.80 -16.71
N MET A 56 -3.52 19.03 -16.38
CA MET A 56 -3.15 20.02 -17.40
C MET A 56 -1.88 19.65 -18.16
N LEU A 57 -0.92 18.98 -17.51
CA LEU A 57 0.28 18.45 -18.17
C LEU A 57 -0.05 17.26 -19.09
N GLU A 58 -0.93 16.36 -18.67
CA GLU A 58 -1.45 15.25 -19.49
C GLU A 58 -2.15 15.77 -20.76
N ARG A 59 -2.98 16.80 -20.61
CA ARG A 59 -3.60 17.49 -21.74
C ARG A 59 -2.58 18.12 -22.67
N ALA A 60 -1.57 18.81 -22.12
CA ALA A 60 -0.52 19.42 -22.93
C ALA A 60 0.29 18.35 -23.69
N ALA A 61 0.61 17.22 -23.05
CA ALA A 61 1.29 16.10 -23.69
C ALA A 61 0.47 15.51 -24.84
N TRP A 62 -0.85 15.39 -24.67
CA TRP A 62 -1.76 14.99 -25.75
C TRP A 62 -1.81 16.01 -26.90
N GLN A 63 -1.88 17.32 -26.60
CA GLN A 63 -1.87 18.37 -27.62
C GLN A 63 -0.57 18.37 -28.44
N LEU A 64 0.57 18.20 -27.76
CA LEU A 64 1.88 18.11 -28.40
C LEU A 64 1.98 16.90 -29.33
N SER A 65 1.46 15.73 -28.93
CA SER A 65 1.43 14.56 -29.80
C SER A 65 0.53 14.76 -31.04
N ARG A 66 -0.41 15.70 -30.97
CA ARG A 66 -1.25 16.12 -32.11
C ARG A 66 -0.69 17.28 -32.92
N GLY A 67 0.56 17.69 -32.65
CA GLY A 67 1.26 18.72 -33.43
C GLY A 67 1.01 20.15 -32.97
N ALA A 68 0.47 20.37 -31.77
CA ALA A 68 0.44 21.71 -31.18
C ALA A 68 1.86 22.23 -30.92
N THR A 69 2.06 23.55 -30.96
CA THR A 69 3.36 24.13 -30.59
C THR A 69 3.55 24.07 -29.06
N VAL A 70 4.80 24.01 -28.61
CA VAL A 70 5.15 24.06 -27.17
C VAL A 70 4.58 25.31 -26.50
N THR A 71 4.58 26.43 -27.22
CA THR A 71 4.04 27.71 -26.73
C THR A 71 2.52 27.63 -26.53
N ASP A 72 1.79 27.10 -27.51
CA ASP A 72 0.33 26.99 -27.42
C ASP A 72 -0.10 26.02 -26.32
N ALA A 73 0.59 24.87 -26.22
CA ALA A 73 0.34 23.89 -25.17
C ALA A 73 0.65 24.46 -23.76
N ALA A 74 1.71 25.28 -23.62
CA ALA A 74 2.04 25.93 -22.37
C ALA A 74 0.94 26.89 -21.90
N PHE A 75 0.44 27.74 -22.80
CA PHE A 75 -0.63 28.68 -22.45
C PHE A 75 -1.97 27.98 -22.20
N ALA A 76 -2.30 26.94 -22.98
CA ALA A 76 -3.49 26.13 -22.76
C ALA A 76 -3.46 25.39 -21.41
N ALA A 77 -2.27 25.00 -20.94
CA ALA A 77 -2.07 24.40 -19.61
C ALA A 77 -2.01 25.44 -18.46
N GLY A 78 -2.19 26.73 -18.75
CA GLY A 78 -2.24 27.80 -17.74
C GLY A 78 -0.88 28.33 -17.27
N TYR A 79 0.21 28.08 -18.01
CA TYR A 79 1.52 28.64 -17.68
C TYR A 79 1.70 30.02 -18.31
N GLU A 80 2.34 30.93 -17.57
CA GLU A 80 2.64 32.29 -18.06
C GLU A 80 3.84 32.33 -19.02
N SER A 81 4.64 31.27 -19.08
CA SER A 81 5.79 31.17 -19.99
C SER A 81 6.09 29.73 -20.43
N ALA A 82 6.56 29.60 -21.67
CA ALA A 82 7.01 28.32 -22.23
C ALA A 82 8.21 27.73 -21.45
N GLU A 83 9.06 28.58 -20.87
CA GLU A 83 10.19 28.14 -20.05
C GLU A 83 9.73 27.52 -18.71
N GLY A 84 8.75 28.16 -18.04
CA GLY A 84 8.14 27.63 -16.83
C GLY A 84 7.42 26.30 -17.07
N PHE A 85 6.69 26.21 -18.19
CA PHE A 85 6.06 24.99 -18.66
C PHE A 85 7.10 23.90 -18.94
N GLY A 86 8.15 24.20 -19.71
CA GLY A 86 9.19 23.24 -20.07
C GLY A 86 9.85 22.59 -18.85
N ARG A 87 10.15 23.37 -17.80
CA ARG A 87 10.66 22.82 -16.53
C ARG A 87 9.66 21.92 -15.82
N ALA A 88 8.39 22.30 -15.80
CA ALA A 88 7.35 21.50 -15.16
C ALA A 88 7.09 20.20 -15.91
N PHE A 89 7.06 20.27 -17.24
CA PHE A 89 6.90 19.14 -18.15
C PHE A 89 8.06 18.16 -18.02
N ALA A 90 9.31 18.64 -18.10
CA ALA A 90 10.49 17.79 -17.96
C ALA A 90 10.58 17.13 -16.57
N ARG A 91 10.14 17.82 -15.52
CA ARG A 91 10.04 17.22 -14.17
C ARG A 91 9.02 16.09 -14.12
N ALA A 92 7.92 16.19 -14.87
CA ALA A 92 6.84 15.21 -14.85
C ALA A 92 7.09 14.01 -15.78
N TYR A 93 7.59 14.26 -16.99
CA TYR A 93 7.76 13.25 -18.05
C TYR A 93 9.20 12.77 -18.23
N GLY A 94 10.17 13.38 -17.54
CA GLY A 94 11.60 13.03 -17.66
C GLY A 94 12.30 13.56 -18.90
N HIS A 95 11.60 14.22 -19.82
CA HIS A 95 12.15 14.80 -21.05
C HIS A 95 11.47 16.13 -21.40
N PRO A 96 12.10 17.03 -22.19
CA PRO A 96 11.48 18.30 -22.57
C PRO A 96 10.26 18.09 -23.50
N PRO A 97 9.33 19.07 -23.56
CA PRO A 97 8.12 18.96 -24.37
C PRO A 97 8.38 18.88 -25.88
N SER A 98 9.53 19.38 -26.35
CA SER A 98 9.95 19.28 -27.77
C SER A 98 10.28 17.86 -28.21
N GLU A 99 10.58 16.95 -27.28
CA GLU A 99 10.95 15.55 -27.56
C GLU A 99 9.75 14.61 -27.43
N ARG A 100 8.53 15.15 -27.23
CA ARG A 100 7.33 14.35 -27.08
C ARG A 100 6.99 13.61 -28.38
N ALA A 101 7.01 12.28 -28.32
CA ALA A 101 6.55 11.39 -29.38
C ALA A 101 5.10 10.90 -29.15
N ASP A 102 4.53 10.23 -30.15
CA ASP A 102 3.25 9.52 -30.02
C ASP A 102 3.39 8.36 -29.02
N GLY A 103 2.55 8.36 -27.98
CA GLY A 103 2.58 7.40 -26.86
C GLY A 103 1.63 7.83 -25.73
N ASP A 104 1.56 7.03 -24.66
CA ASP A 104 0.68 7.30 -23.52
C ASP A 104 1.01 8.64 -22.84
N HIS A 105 0.02 9.52 -22.71
CA HIS A 105 0.15 10.88 -22.17
C HIS A 105 -0.18 10.96 -20.69
N TRP A 106 -0.62 9.87 -20.07
CA TRP A 106 -0.94 9.82 -18.65
C TRP A 106 0.31 9.90 -17.77
N LEU A 107 0.16 10.61 -16.66
CA LEU A 107 1.14 10.68 -15.58
C LEU A 107 0.60 9.86 -14.40
N PRO A 108 1.48 9.31 -13.55
CA PRO A 108 1.04 8.62 -12.35
C PRO A 108 0.08 9.47 -11.51
N ALA A 109 -1.10 8.93 -11.24
CA ALA A 109 -2.24 9.54 -10.60
C ALA A 109 -2.70 8.64 -9.44
N PRO A 110 -2.57 9.04 -8.17
CA PRO A 110 -2.93 8.18 -7.03
C PRO A 110 -4.43 7.83 -6.94
N ASN A 111 -5.24 8.44 -7.81
CA ASN A 111 -6.68 8.29 -7.91
C ASN A 111 -7.15 7.73 -9.25
N GLY A 112 -6.22 7.42 -10.16
CA GLY A 112 -6.52 7.00 -11.52
C GLY A 112 -7.32 8.01 -12.35
N ILE A 113 -7.46 9.27 -11.91
CA ILE A 113 -8.20 10.29 -12.65
C ILE A 113 -7.24 10.91 -13.65
N HIS A 114 -7.48 10.68 -14.94
CA HIS A 114 -6.67 11.21 -16.02
C HIS A 114 -7.46 12.08 -16.98
N PHE A 115 -6.74 12.95 -17.70
CA PHE A 115 -7.26 13.63 -18.85
C PHE A 115 -7.59 12.65 -19.98
N HIS A 116 -8.83 12.70 -20.48
CA HIS A 116 -9.25 12.04 -21.69
C HIS A 116 -9.82 13.05 -22.71
N PRO A 117 -9.23 13.15 -23.91
CA PRO A 117 -9.70 14.08 -24.91
C PRO A 117 -11.16 13.81 -25.36
N PRO A 118 -11.90 14.85 -25.81
CA PRO A 118 -11.51 16.26 -25.84
C PRO A 118 -11.79 17.02 -24.53
N MET A 119 -12.70 16.54 -23.67
CA MET A 119 -13.07 17.18 -22.38
C MET A 119 -13.56 16.15 -21.34
N SER A 120 -13.20 14.88 -21.49
CA SER A 120 -13.62 13.80 -20.58
C SER A 120 -12.55 13.53 -19.53
N LEU A 121 -12.97 12.97 -18.41
CA LEU A 121 -12.04 12.31 -17.49
C LEU A 121 -12.09 10.82 -17.73
N TRP A 122 -10.92 10.21 -17.78
CA TRP A 122 -10.81 8.76 -17.69
C TRP A 122 -10.49 8.40 -16.26
N VAL A 123 -11.29 7.54 -15.65
CA VAL A 123 -10.95 6.92 -14.37
C VAL A 123 -10.33 5.56 -14.69
N HIS A 124 -9.00 5.51 -14.64
CA HIS A 124 -8.26 4.26 -14.78
C HIS A 124 -8.32 3.52 -13.44
N THR A 125 -9.15 2.47 -13.38
CA THR A 125 -9.22 1.57 -12.23
C THR A 125 -7.96 0.70 -12.20
N GLY A 126 -6.82 1.27 -11.80
CA GLY A 126 -5.52 0.62 -11.86
C GLY A 126 -4.35 1.43 -11.32
N GLU A 127 -4.45 2.76 -11.24
CA GLU A 127 -3.45 3.60 -10.57
C GLU A 127 -3.90 3.95 -9.14
N HIS A 128 -3.87 2.94 -8.28
CA HIS A 128 -3.95 3.15 -6.84
C HIS A 128 -2.55 2.97 -6.26
N THR A 129 -2.03 3.97 -5.55
CA THR A 129 -1.03 3.72 -4.52
C THR A 129 -1.66 2.72 -3.54
N MET A 130 -1.15 1.50 -3.43
CA MET A 130 -1.64 0.38 -2.59
C MET A 130 -3.04 0.58 -2.00
N THR A 131 -4.06 -0.02 -2.63
CA THR A 131 -5.46 0.07 -2.19
C THR A 131 -5.58 -0.29 -0.70
N GLN A 132 -6.28 0.57 0.07
CA GLN A 132 -6.49 0.48 1.54
C GLN A 132 -6.54 -0.94 2.14
N PRO A 133 -7.18 -1.97 1.53
CA PRO A 133 -7.22 -3.30 2.12
C PRO A 133 -5.86 -3.99 2.27
N LEU A 134 -4.93 -3.86 1.33
CA LEU A 134 -3.63 -4.55 1.43
C LEU A 134 -2.77 -3.94 2.55
N ASP A 135 -2.73 -2.61 2.62
CA ASP A 135 -2.05 -1.90 3.70
C ASP A 135 -2.64 -2.26 5.08
N LEU A 136 -3.98 -2.32 5.18
CA LEU A 136 -4.67 -2.78 6.38
C LEU A 136 -4.33 -4.23 6.72
N LEU A 137 -4.29 -5.14 5.74
CA LEU A 137 -3.98 -6.56 5.96
C LEU A 137 -2.54 -6.75 6.45
N VAL A 138 -1.58 -6.02 5.88
CA VAL A 138 -0.17 -6.07 6.27
C VAL A 138 0.01 -5.50 7.68
N HIS A 139 -0.55 -4.32 7.96
CA HIS A 139 -0.44 -3.71 9.27
C HIS A 139 -1.15 -4.53 10.35
N HIS A 140 -2.32 -5.08 10.03
CA HIS A 140 -3.05 -5.97 10.92
C HIS A 140 -2.26 -7.26 11.17
N ASP A 141 -1.69 -7.89 10.15
CA ASP A 141 -0.86 -9.08 10.32
C ASP A 141 0.29 -8.84 11.31
N LEU A 142 1.04 -7.75 11.14
CA LEU A 142 2.16 -7.43 12.02
C LEU A 142 1.71 -7.13 13.45
N ASP A 143 0.74 -6.24 13.63
CA ASP A 143 0.26 -5.85 14.95
C ASP A 143 -0.40 -7.03 15.68
N ASP A 144 -1.22 -7.81 14.99
CA ASP A 144 -1.95 -8.92 15.61
C ASP A 144 -1.00 -10.06 15.97
N THR A 145 0.03 -10.35 15.14
CA THR A 145 1.11 -11.27 15.54
C THR A 145 1.83 -10.77 16.78
N ARG A 146 2.14 -9.48 16.87
CA ARG A 146 2.77 -8.88 18.04
C ARG A 146 1.92 -9.06 19.30
N ASP A 147 0.63 -8.76 19.22
CA ASP A 147 -0.32 -8.88 20.32
C ASP A 147 -0.47 -10.33 20.78
N LEU A 148 -0.52 -11.28 19.84
CA LEU A 148 -0.57 -12.73 20.15
C LEU A 148 0.70 -13.22 20.85
N ILE A 149 1.88 -12.73 20.46
CA ILE A 149 3.13 -13.01 21.19
C ILE A 149 3.07 -12.42 22.60
N ASP A 150 2.52 -11.22 22.76
CA ASP A 150 2.39 -10.58 24.08
C ASP A 150 1.38 -11.32 24.98
N LEU A 151 0.28 -11.85 24.42
CA LEU A 151 -0.67 -12.71 25.15
C LEU A 151 -0.03 -14.01 25.63
N ALA A 152 0.85 -14.62 24.82
CA ALA A 152 1.55 -15.85 25.19
C ALA A 152 2.44 -15.72 26.43
N LYS A 153 2.78 -14.50 26.88
CA LYS A 153 3.50 -14.26 28.15
C LYS A 153 2.74 -14.74 29.39
N GLN A 154 1.43 -14.93 29.27
CA GLN A 154 0.57 -15.42 30.35
C GLN A 154 0.67 -16.93 30.57
N LEU A 155 1.21 -17.67 29.60
CA LEU A 155 1.33 -19.11 29.65
C LEU A 155 2.56 -19.55 30.46
N THR A 156 2.44 -20.71 31.09
CA THR A 156 3.62 -21.43 31.57
C THR A 156 4.41 -22.00 30.38
N ASP A 157 5.70 -22.30 30.56
CA ASP A 157 6.50 -22.93 29.50
C ASP A 157 5.90 -24.28 29.04
N GLY A 158 5.32 -25.03 29.98
CA GLY A 158 4.63 -26.28 29.70
C GLY A 158 3.40 -26.08 28.80
N ASP A 159 2.55 -25.10 29.10
CA ASP A 159 1.37 -24.79 28.28
C ASP A 159 1.76 -24.19 26.93
N TYR A 160 2.79 -23.34 26.90
CA TYR A 160 3.33 -22.72 25.69
C TYR A 160 3.79 -23.77 24.66
N ARG A 161 4.37 -24.88 25.15
CA ARG A 161 4.88 -25.98 24.32
C ARG A 161 3.94 -27.18 24.23
N ARG A 162 2.78 -27.13 24.86
CA ARG A 162 1.81 -28.23 24.84
C ARG A 162 1.25 -28.42 23.43
N GLU A 163 1.23 -29.66 22.98
CA GLU A 163 0.56 -30.02 21.72
C GLU A 163 -0.96 -30.00 21.90
N LEU A 164 -1.62 -29.11 21.16
CA LEU A 164 -3.07 -28.92 21.13
C LEU A 164 -3.67 -29.39 19.80
N SER A 165 -2.88 -29.41 18.73
CA SER A 165 -3.31 -29.90 17.42
C SER A 165 -2.27 -30.82 16.80
N PRO A 166 -2.09 -32.04 17.34
CA PRO A 166 -1.12 -33.00 16.80
C PRO A 166 -1.39 -33.30 15.31
N GLY A 167 -0.33 -33.30 14.52
CA GLY A 167 -0.34 -33.47 13.07
C GLY A 167 -0.67 -32.20 12.27
N ALA A 168 -0.97 -31.07 12.92
CA ALA A 168 -1.30 -29.83 12.22
C ALA A 168 -0.08 -29.31 11.43
N ARG A 169 -0.27 -29.11 10.13
CA ARG A 169 0.72 -28.55 9.22
C ARG A 169 0.03 -27.61 8.25
N VAL A 170 0.59 -26.44 8.06
CA VAL A 170 0.12 -25.48 7.05
C VAL A 170 0.69 -25.85 5.69
N HIS A 171 1.98 -26.22 5.66
CA HIS A 171 2.69 -26.66 4.46
C HIS A 171 3.27 -28.06 4.64
N SER A 172 3.35 -28.83 3.55
CA SER A 172 3.92 -30.18 3.57
C SER A 172 5.44 -30.18 3.78
N TRP A 173 6.11 -29.07 3.50
CA TRP A 173 7.55 -28.89 3.64
C TRP A 173 7.97 -28.16 4.93
N GLU A 174 7.02 -27.65 5.71
CA GLU A 174 7.30 -27.03 7.00
C GLU A 174 7.14 -28.03 8.16
N GLY A 175 7.68 -27.65 9.31
CA GLY A 175 7.53 -28.37 10.57
C GLY A 175 6.07 -28.47 11.02
N GLU A 176 5.86 -29.24 12.09
CA GLU A 176 4.55 -29.36 12.70
C GLU A 176 4.21 -28.13 13.55
N GLU A 177 2.97 -27.65 13.44
CA GLU A 177 2.48 -26.44 14.12
C GLU A 177 1.45 -26.81 15.20
N ALA A 178 1.79 -27.77 16.05
CA ALA A 178 0.87 -28.35 17.03
C ALA A 178 0.72 -27.55 18.34
N SER A 179 1.58 -26.57 18.61
CA SER A 179 1.62 -25.80 19.87
C SER A 179 1.66 -24.29 19.63
N VAL A 180 1.36 -23.50 20.66
CA VAL A 180 1.47 -22.03 20.62
C VAL A 180 2.88 -21.61 20.22
N ALA A 181 3.90 -22.25 20.80
CA ALA A 181 5.30 -22.00 20.45
C ALA A 181 5.61 -22.23 18.97
N ALA A 182 5.14 -23.35 18.41
CA ALA A 182 5.39 -23.69 17.02
C ALA A 182 4.71 -22.69 16.07
N VAL A 183 3.43 -22.38 16.29
CA VAL A 183 2.66 -21.46 15.43
C VAL A 183 3.24 -20.04 15.49
N LEU A 184 3.56 -19.51 16.68
CA LEU A 184 4.16 -18.18 16.81
C LEU A 184 5.57 -18.11 16.20
N THR A 185 6.32 -19.21 16.27
CA THR A 185 7.64 -19.29 15.61
C THR A 185 7.48 -19.21 14.10
N SER A 186 6.55 -19.96 13.50
CA SER A 186 6.27 -19.89 12.07
C SER A 186 5.87 -18.49 11.62
N LEU A 187 4.96 -17.82 12.35
CA LEU A 187 4.50 -16.45 12.04
C LEU A 187 5.65 -15.42 11.93
N VAL A 188 6.70 -15.59 12.73
CA VAL A 188 7.89 -14.71 12.69
C VAL A 188 8.88 -15.19 11.63
N PHE A 189 9.17 -16.50 11.61
CA PHE A 189 10.20 -17.09 10.78
C PHE A 189 9.89 -16.98 9.28
N THR A 190 8.63 -17.14 8.87
CA THR A 190 8.23 -17.01 7.46
C THR A 190 8.62 -15.64 6.89
N LYS A 191 8.45 -14.55 7.67
CA LYS A 191 8.85 -13.20 7.24
C LYS A 191 10.37 -13.03 7.21
N GLU A 192 11.10 -13.61 8.17
CA GLU A 192 12.57 -13.58 8.21
C GLU A 192 13.16 -14.27 6.96
N VAL A 193 12.63 -15.43 6.57
CA VAL A 193 13.09 -16.19 5.39
C VAL A 193 12.79 -15.43 4.09
N TRP A 194 11.57 -14.93 3.91
CA TRP A 194 11.23 -14.19 2.69
C TRP A 194 12.00 -12.89 2.55
N LEU A 195 12.28 -12.18 3.66
CA LEU A 195 13.17 -11.01 3.60
C LEU A 195 14.59 -11.39 3.22
N ALA A 196 15.13 -12.47 3.77
CA ALA A 196 16.47 -12.92 3.39
C ALA A 196 16.55 -13.22 1.89
N ALA A 197 15.56 -13.93 1.34
CA ALA A 197 15.47 -14.21 -0.09
C ALA A 197 15.35 -12.95 -0.96
N ILE A 198 14.48 -11.99 -0.57
CA ILE A 198 14.24 -10.76 -1.34
C ILE A 198 15.43 -9.79 -1.28
N LEU A 199 16.07 -9.67 -0.12
CA LEU A 199 17.17 -8.73 0.11
C LEU A 199 18.55 -9.33 -0.22
N GLY A 200 18.62 -10.62 -0.55
CA GLY A 200 19.87 -11.33 -0.85
C GLY A 200 20.74 -11.53 0.38
N GLU A 201 20.13 -11.76 1.54
CA GLU A 201 20.81 -12.05 2.80
C GLU A 201 20.93 -13.57 3.04
N ASP A 202 21.74 -13.95 4.03
CA ASP A 202 21.89 -15.35 4.43
C ASP A 202 20.59 -15.91 5.03
N PHE A 203 20.36 -17.21 4.85
CA PHE A 203 19.23 -17.91 5.47
C PHE A 203 19.25 -17.70 7.00
N PRO A 204 18.11 -17.36 7.63
CA PRO A 204 18.09 -17.11 9.07
C PRO A 204 18.55 -18.33 9.87
N ALA A 205 19.59 -18.15 10.67
CA ALA A 205 20.07 -19.21 11.58
C ALA A 205 18.98 -19.63 12.58
N ASP A 206 19.12 -20.85 13.12
CA ASP A 206 18.26 -21.32 14.20
C ASP A 206 18.37 -20.38 15.42
N ARG A 207 17.21 -19.99 15.96
CA ARG A 207 17.08 -18.92 16.96
C ARG A 207 16.10 -19.35 18.04
N PRO A 208 16.31 -18.96 19.31
CA PRO A 208 15.38 -19.26 20.39
C PRO A 208 13.94 -18.84 20.07
N ASP A 209 13.00 -19.68 20.49
CA ASP A 209 11.56 -19.59 20.26
C ASP A 209 10.77 -19.18 21.51
N HIS A 210 11.45 -18.96 22.65
CA HIS A 210 10.78 -18.48 23.85
C HIS A 210 10.17 -17.09 23.60
N VAL A 211 9.05 -16.79 24.25
CA VAL A 211 8.22 -15.59 23.97
C VAL A 211 9.03 -14.29 23.85
N GLY A 212 9.95 -14.05 24.79
CA GLY A 212 10.80 -12.84 24.76
C GLY A 212 11.76 -12.75 23.56
N ALA A 213 12.22 -13.87 23.00
CA ALA A 213 13.06 -13.90 21.81
C ALA A 213 12.21 -13.67 20.55
N LEU A 214 11.07 -14.36 20.43
CA LEU A 214 10.13 -14.13 19.33
C LEU A 214 9.66 -12.68 19.27
N ARG A 215 9.39 -12.06 20.42
CA ARG A 215 9.00 -10.64 20.49
C ARG A 215 10.07 -9.72 19.89
N ARG A 216 11.34 -9.94 20.21
CA ARG A 216 12.47 -9.15 19.66
C ARG A 216 12.67 -9.41 18.16
N ARG A 217 12.59 -10.67 17.73
CA ARG A 217 12.68 -11.04 16.31
C ARG A 217 11.55 -10.40 15.51
N HIS A 218 10.33 -10.40 16.05
CA HIS A 218 9.19 -9.73 15.45
C HIS A 218 9.39 -8.20 15.35
N ASP A 219 9.86 -7.56 16.43
CA ASP A 219 10.16 -6.11 16.43
C ASP A 219 11.26 -5.73 15.41
N ASP A 220 12.19 -6.64 15.11
CA ASP A 220 13.23 -6.44 14.09
C ASP A 220 12.69 -6.65 12.66
N VAL A 221 11.94 -7.73 12.44
CA VAL A 221 11.48 -8.13 11.09
C VAL A 221 10.34 -7.25 10.58
N ALA A 222 9.43 -6.80 11.46
CA ALA A 222 8.25 -6.03 11.09
C ALA A 222 8.55 -4.70 10.34
N PRO A 223 9.43 -3.81 10.84
CA PRO A 223 9.76 -2.57 10.12
C PRO A 223 10.46 -2.85 8.78
N ARG A 224 11.30 -3.88 8.71
CA ARG A 224 12.00 -4.29 7.47
C ARG A 224 11.02 -4.84 6.43
N TRP A 225 10.02 -5.61 6.87
CA TRP A 225 8.93 -6.08 6.02
C TRP A 225 8.14 -4.91 5.42
N LEU A 226 7.78 -3.93 6.24
CA LEU A 226 7.10 -2.70 5.77
C LEU A 226 7.97 -1.89 4.81
N GLU A 227 9.27 -1.78 5.05
CA GLU A 227 10.19 -1.07 4.17
C GLU A 227 10.31 -1.75 2.80
N MET A 228 10.41 -3.08 2.77
CA MET A 228 10.43 -3.88 1.55
C MET A 228 9.14 -3.69 0.73
N LEU A 229 7.97 -3.72 1.37
CA LEU A 229 6.69 -3.49 0.67
C LEU A 229 6.57 -2.06 0.12
N ARG A 230 7.00 -1.07 0.90
CA ARG A 230 7.05 0.33 0.44
C ARG A 230 8.01 0.48 -0.73
N ASP A 231 9.11 -0.25 -0.76
CA ASP A 231 10.05 -0.23 -1.87
C ASP A 231 9.48 -0.86 -3.14
N MET A 232 8.83 -2.03 -3.00
CA MET A 232 8.11 -2.67 -4.10
C MET A 232 7.08 -1.73 -4.71
N GLU A 233 6.31 -1.06 -3.85
CA GLU A 233 5.30 -0.09 -4.29
C GLU A 233 5.93 1.10 -5.01
N ARG A 234 6.97 1.71 -4.44
CA ARG A 234 7.68 2.84 -5.06
C ARG A 234 8.23 2.51 -6.45
N ARG A 235 8.62 1.25 -6.67
CA ARG A 235 9.20 0.77 -7.94
C ARG A 235 8.18 0.12 -8.87
N ALA A 236 6.91 0.01 -8.47
CA ALA A 236 5.89 -0.79 -9.17
C ALA A 236 6.35 -2.24 -9.46
N ALA A 237 7.10 -2.83 -8.52
CA ALA A 237 7.80 -4.11 -8.69
C ALA A 237 6.94 -5.33 -8.30
N TRP A 238 5.62 -5.21 -8.23
CA TRP A 238 4.73 -6.30 -7.79
C TRP A 238 4.82 -7.54 -8.67
N ASP A 239 5.08 -7.36 -9.96
CA ASP A 239 5.23 -8.42 -10.95
C ASP A 239 6.70 -8.87 -11.16
N ASP A 240 7.65 -8.22 -10.48
CA ASP A 240 9.06 -8.62 -10.52
C ASP A 240 9.23 -10.02 -9.93
N ARG A 241 10.29 -10.70 -10.36
CA ARG A 241 10.62 -12.05 -9.90
C ARG A 241 11.93 -12.08 -9.15
N ILE A 242 11.95 -12.84 -8.06
CA ILE A 242 13.19 -13.30 -7.43
C ILE A 242 13.43 -14.76 -7.82
N VAL A 243 14.70 -15.13 -7.98
CA VAL A 243 15.13 -16.52 -8.04
C VAL A 243 15.69 -16.84 -6.68
N ASP A 244 14.93 -17.58 -5.87
CA ASP A 244 15.33 -17.94 -4.53
C ASP A 244 16.33 -19.09 -4.60
N ALA A 245 17.61 -18.75 -4.37
CA ALA A 245 18.70 -19.71 -4.30
C ALA A 245 18.76 -20.45 -2.95
N LEU A 246 17.92 -20.09 -1.97
CA LEU A 246 17.78 -20.78 -0.70
C LEU A 246 16.88 -22.03 -0.83
N CYS A 247 16.04 -22.10 -1.87
CA CYS A 247 15.33 -23.32 -2.24
C CYS A 247 16.26 -24.34 -2.90
N GLU A 248 16.01 -25.63 -2.65
CA GLU A 248 16.68 -26.71 -3.36
C GLU A 248 15.63 -27.64 -4.03
N PRO A 249 15.49 -27.60 -5.38
CA PRO A 249 16.23 -26.77 -6.33
C PRO A 249 15.83 -25.28 -6.25
N PRO A 250 16.65 -24.35 -6.81
CA PRO A 250 16.28 -22.93 -6.87
C PRO A 250 14.95 -22.71 -7.60
N GLU A 251 14.07 -21.90 -7.01
CA GLU A 251 12.73 -21.62 -7.53
C GLU A 251 12.52 -20.13 -7.82
N SER A 252 11.62 -19.80 -8.74
CA SER A 252 11.33 -18.41 -9.10
C SER A 252 9.95 -17.99 -8.61
N PHE A 253 9.89 -16.89 -7.87
CA PHE A 253 8.66 -16.37 -7.27
C PHE A 253 8.38 -14.94 -7.72
N VAL A 254 7.11 -14.62 -7.95
CA VAL A 254 6.67 -13.24 -8.20
C VAL A 254 6.54 -12.52 -6.86
N LEU A 255 7.07 -11.31 -6.73
CA LEU A 255 7.11 -10.59 -5.46
C LEU A 255 5.71 -10.40 -4.84
N GLY A 256 4.72 -9.99 -5.62
CA GLY A 256 3.34 -9.88 -5.14
C GLY A 256 2.72 -11.22 -4.70
N SER A 257 3.15 -12.33 -5.29
CA SER A 257 2.69 -13.68 -4.89
C SER A 257 3.26 -14.09 -3.54
N ILE A 258 4.47 -13.66 -3.20
CA ILE A 258 5.08 -13.90 -1.88
C ILE A 258 4.26 -13.18 -0.80
N VAL A 259 3.91 -11.92 -1.03
CA VAL A 259 3.10 -11.13 -0.09
C VAL A 259 1.73 -11.78 0.13
N ALA A 260 1.05 -12.19 -0.95
CA ALA A 260 -0.21 -12.89 -0.87
C ALA A 260 -0.10 -14.23 -0.12
N HIS A 261 0.98 -14.98 -0.37
CA HIS A 261 1.29 -16.23 0.32
C HIS A 261 1.42 -16.00 1.83
N VAL A 262 2.30 -15.08 2.25
CA VAL A 262 2.52 -14.76 3.67
C VAL A 262 1.22 -14.36 4.36
N LEU A 263 0.48 -13.40 3.80
CA LEU A 263 -0.78 -12.92 4.39
C LEU A 263 -1.84 -14.01 4.52
N THR A 264 -1.92 -14.93 3.55
CA THR A 264 -2.89 -16.03 3.55
C THR A 264 -2.63 -16.99 4.70
N TYR A 265 -1.40 -17.47 4.83
CA TYR A 265 -1.05 -18.48 5.82
C TYR A 265 -0.93 -17.89 7.22
N ASP A 266 -0.47 -16.64 7.32
CA ASP A 266 -0.43 -15.96 8.61
C ASP A 266 -1.83 -15.66 9.14
N ALA A 267 -2.80 -15.33 8.27
CA ALA A 267 -4.19 -15.21 8.71
C ALA A 267 -4.73 -16.51 9.33
N HIS A 268 -4.43 -17.66 8.72
CA HIS A 268 -4.78 -18.96 9.29
C HIS A 268 -4.09 -19.20 10.64
N ARG A 269 -2.78 -18.96 10.72
CA ARG A 269 -1.98 -19.15 11.94
C ARG A 269 -2.42 -18.24 13.08
N ARG A 270 -2.68 -16.96 12.82
CA ARG A 270 -3.16 -15.99 13.82
C ARG A 270 -4.50 -16.41 14.41
N LEU A 271 -5.43 -16.89 13.59
CA LEU A 271 -6.71 -17.43 14.07
C LEU A 271 -6.53 -18.76 14.83
N GLY A 272 -5.63 -19.63 14.38
CA GLY A 272 -5.32 -20.91 15.03
C GLY A 272 -4.70 -20.73 16.41
N VAL A 273 -3.64 -19.94 16.53
CA VAL A 273 -2.98 -19.70 17.82
C VAL A 273 -3.88 -18.96 18.80
N ARG A 274 -4.76 -18.09 18.32
CA ARG A 274 -5.79 -17.44 19.13
C ARG A 274 -6.78 -18.44 19.71
N ALA A 275 -7.18 -19.45 18.94
CA ALA A 275 -8.01 -20.54 19.46
C ALA A 275 -7.25 -21.36 20.52
N MET A 276 -5.98 -21.68 20.27
CA MET A 276 -5.10 -22.36 21.23
C MET A 276 -4.94 -21.58 22.55
N LEU A 277 -4.71 -20.27 22.47
CA LEU A 277 -4.61 -19.39 23.64
C LEU A 277 -5.88 -19.44 24.49
N ARG A 278 -7.06 -19.40 23.86
CA ARG A 278 -8.35 -19.52 24.56
C ARG A 278 -8.54 -20.89 25.20
N GLU A 279 -8.13 -21.97 24.53
CA GLU A 279 -8.16 -23.33 25.10
C GLU A 279 -7.29 -23.44 26.36
N LEU A 280 -6.17 -22.71 26.38
CA LEU A 280 -5.27 -22.61 27.54
C LEU A 280 -5.73 -21.57 28.58
N GLY A 281 -6.91 -20.96 28.42
CA GLY A 281 -7.51 -20.04 29.38
C GLY A 281 -7.05 -18.59 29.28
N VAL A 282 -6.36 -18.20 28.21
CA VAL A 282 -6.00 -16.80 27.94
C VAL A 282 -7.16 -16.09 27.25
N ASP A 283 -7.53 -14.91 27.73
CA ASP A 283 -8.55 -14.06 27.11
C ASP A 283 -7.99 -13.37 25.85
N ALA A 284 -8.18 -14.02 24.70
CA ALA A 284 -7.80 -13.49 23.40
C ALA A 284 -9.04 -13.00 22.64
N ASP A 285 -8.99 -11.76 22.13
CA ASP A 285 -10.06 -11.16 21.32
C ASP A 285 -10.26 -11.90 19.99
N GLU A 286 -11.19 -11.47 19.14
CA GLU A 286 -11.51 -12.16 17.87
C GLU A 286 -10.45 -12.01 16.78
N GLY A 287 -9.49 -11.08 16.90
CA GLY A 287 -8.53 -10.79 15.83
C GLY A 287 -9.19 -10.18 14.58
N ASP A 288 -10.32 -9.49 14.74
CA ASP A 288 -11.05 -8.85 13.65
C ASP A 288 -10.36 -7.53 13.24
N PRO A 289 -9.92 -7.38 11.97
CA PRO A 289 -9.31 -6.16 11.45
C PRO A 289 -10.19 -4.91 11.64
N ILE A 290 -11.52 -5.04 11.66
CA ILE A 290 -12.43 -3.90 11.90
C ILE A 290 -12.24 -3.37 13.32
N ASN A 291 -12.18 -4.27 14.31
CA ASN A 291 -12.02 -3.89 15.72
C ASN A 291 -10.61 -3.40 16.01
N TRP A 292 -9.59 -4.03 15.41
CA TRP A 292 -8.20 -3.54 15.46
C TRP A 292 -8.08 -2.10 14.94
N LEU A 293 -8.66 -1.80 13.76
CA LEU A 293 -8.57 -0.46 13.17
C LEU A 293 -9.29 0.60 14.02
N ARG A 294 -10.43 0.25 14.63
CA ARG A 294 -11.14 1.13 15.57
C ARG A 294 -10.25 1.49 16.76
N ARG A 295 -9.64 0.48 17.42
CA ARG A 295 -8.74 0.70 18.57
C ARG A 295 -7.55 1.60 18.21
N ARG A 296 -6.94 1.40 17.04
CA ARG A 296 -5.83 2.25 16.56
C ARG A 296 -6.25 3.70 16.35
N THR A 297 -7.44 3.91 15.77
CA THR A 297 -7.95 5.26 15.50
C THR A 297 -8.28 6.00 16.80
N GLU A 298 -8.86 5.31 17.78
CA GLU A 298 -9.15 5.87 19.11
C GLU A 298 -7.87 6.18 19.91
N ALA A 299 -6.82 5.34 19.81
CA ALA A 299 -5.55 5.58 20.49
C ALA A 299 -4.74 6.78 19.96
N THR A 300 -5.11 7.29 18.78
CA THR A 300 -4.45 8.41 18.10
C THR A 300 -5.25 9.71 18.16
N ALA A 301 -6.44 9.68 18.77
CA ALA A 301 -7.33 10.82 19.00
C ALA A 301 -7.17 11.38 20.42
#